data_AF-B6B0L1-F1
#
_entry.id   AF-B6B0L1-F1
#
_cell.length_a   1.000
_cell.length_b   1.000
_cell.length_c   1.000
_cell.angle_alpha   90.00
_cell.angle_beta   90.00
_cell.angle_gamma   90.00
#
_symmetry.space_group_name_H-M   'P 1'
#
loop_
_entity.id
_entity.type
_entity.pdbx_description
1 polymer ?
#
loop_
_entity_poly.entity_id
_entity_poly.type
_entity_poly.pdbx_seq_one_letter_code
_entity_poly.pdbx_strand_id
1 'polypeptide(L)'
;MRSANEISGMVLKAARGAGMSIGCAEELGRAAPALAAQGALDCVNDVLKQPFDVPQLVNGSVCEGHPVQAVLAWRDLKAAGVEATLASEVPKVLFDALCAQTSICGPFEVNEQVWGKLADFAAKTLVPESDASRLAGAGAGLTDND
;
A
#
# COMPACT_ATOMS: atom_id res chain seq x y z
N MET A 1 3.88 12.59 -15.65
CA MET A 1 5.00 11.61 -15.66
C MET A 1 5.52 11.36 -14.25
N ARG A 2 5.58 10.09 -13.82
CA ARG A 2 6.20 9.61 -12.57
C ARG A 2 7.00 8.35 -12.86
N SER A 3 8.16 8.16 -12.23
CA SER A 3 8.94 6.92 -12.36
C SER A 3 8.32 5.76 -11.58
N ALA A 4 8.66 4.52 -11.93
CA ALA A 4 8.26 3.32 -11.19
C ALA A 4 8.56 3.43 -9.68
N ASN A 5 9.76 3.91 -9.32
CA ASN A 5 10.18 4.05 -7.92
C ASN A 5 9.37 5.11 -7.16
N GLU A 6 9.04 6.22 -7.81
CA GLU A 6 8.16 7.24 -7.21
C GLU A 6 6.76 6.69 -6.95
N ILE A 7 6.22 5.91 -7.90
CA ILE A 7 4.89 5.30 -7.77
C ILE A 7 4.89 4.28 -6.63
N SER A 8 5.86 3.37 -6.60
CA SER A 8 5.98 2.38 -5.52
C SER A 8 6.16 3.04 -4.15
N GLY A 9 7.03 4.05 -4.05
CA GLY A 9 7.26 4.77 -2.81
C GLY A 9 6.04 5.57 -2.35
N MET A 10 5.30 6.18 -3.27
CA MET A 10 4.06 6.90 -2.96
C MET A 10 2.97 5.95 -2.48
N VAL A 11 2.74 4.85 -3.19
CA VAL A 11 1.71 3.86 -2.82
C VAL A 11 2.03 3.18 -1.49
N LEU A 12 3.30 2.86 -1.22
CA LEU A 12 3.72 2.34 0.09
C LEU A 12 3.35 3.30 1.24
N LYS A 13 3.67 4.60 1.08
CA LYS A 13 3.34 5.61 2.09
C LYS A 13 1.84 5.79 2.23
N ALA A 14 1.11 5.83 1.11
CA ALA A 14 -0.33 5.95 1.09
C ALA A 14 -1.00 4.77 1.82
N ALA A 15 -0.61 3.54 1.50
CA ALA A 15 -1.12 2.34 2.15
C ALA A 15 -0.88 2.34 3.66
N ARG A 16 0.33 2.72 4.09
CA ARG A 16 0.63 2.89 5.51
C ARG A 16 -0.22 3.96 6.18
N GLY A 17 -0.38 5.12 5.55
CA GLY A 17 -1.19 6.21 6.09
C GLY A 17 -2.69 5.92 6.08
N ALA A 18 -3.15 4.98 5.23
CA ALA A 18 -4.50 4.42 5.29
C ALA A 18 -4.69 3.47 6.48
N GLY A 19 -3.62 2.89 7.03
CA GLY A 19 -3.67 1.93 8.14
C GLY A 19 -3.37 0.48 7.74
N MET A 20 -2.94 0.24 6.49
CA MET A 20 -2.55 -1.10 6.04
C MET A 20 -1.29 -1.58 6.77
N SER A 21 -1.22 -2.89 7.07
CA SER A 21 -0.01 -3.50 7.65
C SER A 21 1.19 -3.37 6.69
N ILE A 22 2.40 -3.27 7.26
CA ILE A 22 3.61 -3.01 6.47
C ILE A 22 3.84 -4.04 5.36
N GLY A 23 3.68 -5.33 5.63
CA GLY A 23 3.89 -6.37 4.62
C GLY A 23 2.90 -6.27 3.45
N CYS A 24 1.63 -5.96 3.71
CA CYS A 24 0.66 -5.74 2.64
C CYS A 24 0.94 -4.44 1.87
N ALA A 25 1.39 -3.39 2.57
CA ALA A 25 1.73 -2.10 1.96
C ALA A 25 2.95 -2.19 1.02
N GLU A 26 3.97 -2.97 1.39
CA GLU A 26 5.13 -3.24 0.55
C GLU A 26 4.75 -4.01 -0.71
N GLU A 27 3.90 -5.02 -0.57
CA GLU A 27 3.40 -5.81 -1.70
C GLU A 27 2.55 -4.97 -2.66
N LEU A 28 1.69 -4.09 -2.13
CA LEU A 28 0.90 -3.16 -2.94
C LEU A 28 1.79 -2.11 -3.62
N GLY A 29 2.79 -1.57 -2.91
CA GLY A 29 3.77 -0.64 -3.48
C GLY A 29 4.58 -1.28 -4.61
N ARG A 30 4.96 -2.55 -4.46
CA ARG A 30 5.67 -3.34 -5.48
C ARG A 30 4.81 -3.59 -6.72
N ALA A 31 3.50 -3.81 -6.56
CA ALA A 31 2.55 -4.01 -7.66
C ALA A 31 2.14 -2.71 -8.37
N ALA A 32 2.24 -1.55 -7.71
CA ALA A 32 1.73 -0.28 -8.20
C ALA A 32 2.27 0.16 -9.59
N PRO A 33 3.55 -0.03 -9.95
CA PRO A 33 4.02 0.29 -11.30
C PRO A 33 3.30 -0.50 -12.39
N ALA A 34 2.88 -1.75 -12.12
CA ALA A 34 2.09 -2.55 -13.08
C ALA A 34 0.69 -2.02 -13.27
N LEU A 35 0.09 -1.49 -12.21
CA LEU A 35 -1.20 -0.80 -12.30
C LEU A 35 -1.07 0.51 -13.08
N ALA A 36 0.00 1.28 -12.86
CA ALA A 36 0.26 2.51 -13.59
C ALA A 36 0.54 2.26 -15.09
N ALA A 37 1.30 1.22 -15.43
CA ALA A 37 1.55 0.81 -16.81
C ALA A 37 0.25 0.44 -17.57
N GLN A 38 -0.76 -0.03 -16.85
CA GLN A 38 -2.08 -0.37 -17.39
C GLN A 38 -3.08 0.81 -17.31
N GLY A 39 -2.66 1.98 -16.81
CA GLY A 39 -3.55 3.13 -16.58
C GLY A 39 -4.58 2.94 -15.47
N ALA A 40 -4.40 1.94 -14.59
CA ALA A 40 -5.36 1.51 -13.57
C ALA A 40 -4.90 1.84 -12.13
N LEU A 41 -4.07 2.87 -11.95
CA LEU A 41 -3.55 3.25 -10.63
C LEU A 41 -4.64 3.80 -9.69
N ASP A 42 -5.78 4.25 -10.24
CA ASP A 42 -6.94 4.70 -9.47
C ASP A 42 -7.52 3.60 -8.56
N CYS A 43 -7.44 2.32 -8.97
CA CYS A 43 -7.90 1.19 -8.16
C CYS A 43 -7.23 1.15 -6.78
N VAL A 44 -5.99 1.65 -6.67
CA VAL A 44 -5.27 1.77 -5.39
C VAL A 44 -6.02 2.72 -4.44
N ASN A 45 -6.48 3.88 -4.94
CA ASN A 45 -7.24 4.82 -4.13
C ASN A 45 -8.56 4.23 -3.64
N ASP A 46 -9.19 3.36 -4.44
CA ASP A 46 -10.46 2.76 -4.06
C ASP A 46 -10.30 1.63 -3.05
N VAL A 47 -9.26 0.80 -3.17
CA VAL A 47 -8.99 -0.20 -2.12
C VAL A 47 -8.53 0.43 -0.82
N LEU A 48 -7.72 1.50 -0.85
CA LEU A 48 -7.26 2.16 0.39
C LEU A 48 -8.38 2.82 1.21
N LYS A 49 -9.58 3.01 0.64
CA LYS A 49 -10.76 3.50 1.37
C LYS A 49 -11.54 2.38 2.06
N GLN A 50 -11.31 1.13 1.67
CA GLN A 50 -12.04 -0.01 2.22
C GLN A 50 -11.54 -0.32 3.64
N PRO A 51 -12.38 -0.94 4.49
CA PRO A 51 -11.93 -1.42 5.79
C PRO A 51 -10.85 -2.50 5.62
N PHE A 52 -9.84 -2.50 6.49
CA PHE A 52 -8.76 -3.48 6.51
C PHE A 52 -9.16 -4.75 7.28
N ASP A 53 -10.32 -5.32 6.92
CA ASP A 53 -10.84 -6.53 7.54
C ASP A 53 -10.03 -7.75 7.12
N VAL A 54 -9.75 -8.63 8.07
CA VAL A 54 -8.93 -9.82 7.85
C VAL A 54 -9.71 -10.86 7.04
N PRO A 55 -9.16 -11.39 5.93
CA PRO A 55 -9.83 -12.43 5.15
C PRO A 55 -9.89 -13.75 5.93
N GLN A 56 -10.90 -14.57 5.66
CA GLN A 56 -11.12 -15.85 6.33
C GLN A 56 -10.90 -17.03 5.37
N LEU A 57 -10.40 -18.15 5.90
CA LEU A 57 -10.33 -19.41 5.16
C LEU A 57 -11.53 -20.28 5.52
N VAL A 58 -12.48 -20.41 4.60
CA VAL A 58 -13.71 -21.20 4.78
C VAL A 58 -13.77 -22.28 3.72
N ASN A 59 -13.78 -23.55 4.13
CA ASN A 59 -13.85 -24.71 3.23
C ASN A 59 -12.81 -24.66 2.09
N GLY A 60 -11.57 -24.24 2.39
CA GLY A 60 -10.50 -24.12 1.40
C GLY A 60 -10.59 -22.88 0.50
N SER A 61 -11.54 -21.98 0.71
CA SER A 61 -11.66 -20.71 -0.01
C SER A 61 -11.26 -19.53 0.87
N VAL A 62 -10.45 -18.62 0.34
CA VAL A 62 -10.20 -17.31 0.97
C VAL A 62 -11.37 -16.39 0.65
N CYS A 63 -12.14 -16.06 1.67
CA CYS A 63 -13.40 -15.32 1.60
C CYS A 63 -13.29 -14.00 2.37
N GLU A 64 -14.06 -13.01 1.91
CA GLU A 64 -14.20 -11.70 2.56
C GLU A 64 -12.85 -10.97 2.79
N GLY A 65 -12.88 -9.91 3.59
CA GLY A 65 -11.70 -9.13 3.95
C GLY A 65 -11.24 -8.15 2.88
N HIS A 66 -10.21 -7.39 3.22
CA HIS A 66 -9.65 -6.37 2.33
C HIS A 66 -9.02 -7.03 1.08
N PRO A 67 -9.28 -6.52 -0.14
CA PRO A 67 -8.86 -7.17 -1.39
C PRO A 67 -7.37 -7.52 -1.44
N VAL A 68 -6.49 -6.60 -1.03
CA VAL A 68 -5.04 -6.83 -0.99
C VAL A 68 -4.69 -7.95 -0.01
N GLN A 69 -5.30 -7.98 1.18
CA GLN A 69 -5.03 -9.01 2.18
C GLN A 69 -5.53 -10.37 1.71
N ALA A 70 -6.71 -10.43 1.07
CA ALA A 70 -7.28 -11.66 0.52
C ALA A 70 -6.38 -12.28 -0.56
N VAL A 71 -5.87 -11.48 -1.50
CA VAL A 71 -4.96 -11.98 -2.54
C VAL A 71 -3.65 -12.50 -1.94
N LEU A 72 -3.08 -11.78 -0.97
CA LEU A 72 -1.83 -12.19 -0.34
C LEU A 72 -2.01 -13.46 0.50
N ALA A 73 -3.07 -13.55 1.30
CA ALA A 73 -3.39 -14.77 2.06
C ALA A 73 -3.59 -15.98 1.13
N TRP A 74 -4.31 -15.81 0.03
CA TRP A 74 -4.47 -16.85 -0.98
C TRP A 74 -3.13 -17.27 -1.60
N ARG A 75 -2.28 -16.32 -1.97
CA ARG A 75 -0.97 -16.59 -2.55
C ARG A 75 -0.07 -17.35 -1.57
N ASP A 76 -0.08 -16.98 -0.30
CA ASP A 76 0.71 -17.62 0.75
C ASP A 76 0.23 -19.05 1.00
N LEU A 77 -1.08 -19.30 1.00
CA LEU A 77 -1.65 -20.65 1.06
C LEU A 77 -1.22 -21.50 -0.14
N LYS A 78 -1.28 -20.95 -1.36
CA LYS A 78 -0.81 -21.64 -2.57
C LYS A 78 0.68 -21.95 -2.50
N ALA A 79 1.50 -21.03 -2.01
CA ALA A 79 2.94 -21.24 -1.83
C ALA A 79 3.24 -22.32 -0.77
N ALA A 80 2.38 -22.46 0.24
CA ALA A 80 2.44 -23.52 1.24
C ALA A 80 1.91 -24.88 0.73
N GLY A 81 1.51 -24.99 -0.54
CA GLY A 81 0.99 -26.23 -1.14
C GLY A 81 -0.48 -26.52 -0.81
N VAL A 82 -1.21 -25.57 -0.24
CA VAL A 82 -2.66 -25.70 0.01
C VAL A 82 -3.43 -25.44 -1.29
N GLU A 83 -4.37 -26.31 -1.65
CA GLU A 83 -5.28 -26.12 -2.78
C GLU A 83 -6.39 -25.11 -2.43
N ALA A 84 -5.99 -23.86 -2.20
CA ALA A 84 -6.93 -22.78 -1.88
C ALA A 84 -7.46 -22.07 -3.13
N THR A 85 -8.73 -21.67 -3.08
CA THR A 85 -9.37 -20.76 -4.06
C THR A 85 -9.52 -19.36 -3.48
N LEU A 86 -9.65 -18.36 -4.34
CA LEU A 86 -9.94 -16.98 -3.94
C LEU A 86 -11.40 -16.67 -4.29
N ALA A 87 -12.26 -16.55 -3.27
CA ALA A 87 -13.68 -16.23 -3.41
C ALA A 87 -14.01 -14.77 -3.06
N SER A 88 -13.04 -14.05 -2.48
CA SER A 88 -13.17 -12.64 -2.11
C SER A 88 -13.30 -11.76 -3.36
N GLU A 89 -14.09 -10.68 -3.26
CA GLU A 89 -14.23 -9.73 -4.36
C GLU A 89 -12.94 -8.91 -4.53
N VAL A 90 -12.24 -9.13 -5.64
CA VAL A 90 -10.99 -8.44 -5.94
C VAL A 90 -11.04 -7.93 -7.38
N PRO A 91 -10.76 -6.63 -7.63
CA PRO A 91 -10.62 -6.13 -8.98
C PRO A 91 -9.57 -6.92 -9.76
N LYS A 92 -9.91 -7.40 -10.96
CA LYS A 92 -9.01 -8.27 -11.75
C LYS A 92 -7.63 -7.63 -11.98
N VAL A 93 -7.58 -6.33 -12.28
CA VAL A 93 -6.33 -5.59 -12.49
C VAL A 93 -5.43 -5.59 -11.25
N LEU A 94 -6.03 -5.53 -10.05
CA LEU A 94 -5.30 -5.60 -8.79
C LEU A 94 -4.78 -7.02 -8.54
N PHE A 95 -5.62 -8.03 -8.77
CA PHE A 95 -5.24 -9.44 -8.67
C PHE A 95 -4.04 -9.73 -9.59
N ASP A 96 -4.15 -9.40 -10.87
CA ASP A 96 -3.11 -9.63 -11.86
C ASP A 96 -1.80 -8.94 -11.45
N ALA A 97 -1.85 -7.69 -10.98
CA ALA A 97 -0.68 -6.94 -10.56
C ALA A 97 0.01 -7.52 -9.31
N LEU A 98 -0.76 -7.97 -8.31
CA LEU A 98 -0.22 -8.59 -7.09
C LEU A 98 0.37 -9.99 -7.36
N CYS A 99 -0.15 -10.70 -8.37
CA CYS A 99 0.33 -12.03 -8.75
C CYS A 99 1.51 -12.01 -9.73
N ALA A 100 1.60 -11.03 -10.62
CA ALA A 100 2.59 -11.02 -11.71
C ALA A 100 4.05 -10.83 -11.25
N GLN A 101 4.29 -10.30 -10.06
CA GLN A 101 5.62 -10.03 -9.48
C GLN A 101 6.67 -9.48 -10.47
N THR A 102 6.26 -8.63 -11.41
CA THR A 102 7.14 -8.19 -12.50
C THR A 102 7.82 -6.86 -12.16
N SER A 103 9.13 -6.76 -12.42
CA SER A 103 9.87 -5.50 -12.33
C SER A 103 9.59 -4.65 -13.56
N ILE A 104 8.85 -3.56 -13.37
CA ILE A 104 8.52 -2.62 -14.44
C ILE A 104 9.35 -1.35 -14.26
N CYS A 105 10.00 -0.91 -15.34
CA CYS A 105 10.79 0.31 -15.39
C CYS A 105 10.22 1.25 -16.45
N GLY A 106 10.20 2.54 -16.15
CA GLY A 106 9.78 3.57 -17.10
C GLY A 106 9.11 4.75 -16.40
N PRO A 107 8.95 5.87 -17.11
CA PRO A 107 8.03 6.90 -16.71
C PRO A 107 6.60 6.50 -17.09
N PHE A 108 5.65 6.73 -16.20
CA PHE A 108 4.23 6.52 -16.42
C PHE A 108 3.50 7.84 -16.34
N GLU A 109 2.53 8.03 -17.22
CA GLU A 109 1.56 9.11 -17.06
C GLU A 109 0.58 8.73 -15.95
N VAL A 110 0.55 9.57 -14.92
CA VAL A 110 -0.32 9.39 -13.76
C VAL A 110 -1.18 10.64 -13.65
N ASN A 111 -2.48 10.44 -13.59
CA ASN A 111 -3.43 11.52 -13.39
C ASN A 111 -3.16 12.24 -12.06
N GLU A 112 -3.06 13.57 -12.07
CA GLU A 112 -2.74 14.37 -10.87
C GLU A 112 -3.80 14.26 -9.76
N GLN A 113 -5.07 14.03 -10.09
CA GLN A 113 -6.12 13.78 -9.10
C GLN A 113 -5.94 12.42 -8.42
N VAL A 114 -5.52 11.39 -9.17
CA VAL A 114 -5.18 10.08 -8.60
C VAL A 114 -3.97 10.20 -7.68
N TRP A 115 -2.95 10.95 -8.13
CA TRP A 115 -1.74 11.21 -7.35
C TRP A 115 -2.03 12.00 -6.06
N GLY A 116 -2.86 13.05 -6.13
CA GLY A 116 -3.25 13.85 -4.98
C GLY A 116 -3.92 13.03 -3.88
N LYS A 117 -4.86 12.13 -4.24
CA LYS A 117 -5.51 11.24 -3.27
C LYS A 117 -4.52 10.30 -2.58
N LEU A 118 -3.54 9.77 -3.32
CA LEU A 118 -2.47 8.95 -2.74
C LEU A 118 -1.60 9.79 -1.78
N ALA A 119 -1.30 11.03 -2.15
CA ALA A 119 -0.56 11.95 -1.31
C ALA A 119 -1.32 12.29 -0.01
N ASP A 120 -2.64 12.45 -0.06
CA ASP A 120 -3.48 12.68 1.13
C ASP A 120 -3.41 11.51 2.12
N PHE A 121 -3.46 10.27 1.61
CA PHE A 121 -3.22 9.10 2.44
C PHE A 121 -1.79 9.09 2.99
N ALA A 122 -0.80 9.35 2.14
CA ALA A 122 0.61 9.34 2.55
C ALA A 122 0.91 10.37 3.64
N ALA A 123 0.29 11.55 3.60
CA ALA A 123 0.45 12.60 4.60
C ALA A 123 0.03 12.16 6.01
N LYS A 124 -0.88 11.18 6.15
CA LYS A 124 -1.29 10.60 7.45
C LYS A 124 -0.17 9.82 8.14
N THR A 125 0.94 9.54 7.45
CA THR A 125 2.14 8.94 8.06
C THR A 125 3.04 9.95 8.77
N LEU A 126 2.77 11.25 8.59
CA LEU A 126 3.54 12.33 9.20
C LEU A 126 2.96 12.70 10.56
N VAL A 127 3.83 12.95 11.53
CA VAL A 127 3.45 13.61 12.78
C VAL A 127 3.34 15.11 12.49
N PRO A 128 2.28 15.81 12.95
CA PRO A 128 2.21 17.26 12.84
C PRO A 128 3.45 17.89 13.48
N GLU A 129 4.04 18.90 12.85
CA GLU A 129 4.96 19.80 13.54
C GLU A 129 4.17 20.57 14.60
N SER A 130 4.01 20.00 15.79
CA SER A 130 3.47 20.75 16.92
C SER A 130 4.51 21.80 17.33
N ASP A 131 4.08 23.02 17.66
CA ASP A 131 4.98 24.07 18.18
C ASP A 131 5.70 23.65 19.47
N ALA A 132 5.21 22.62 20.16
CA ALA A 132 5.92 21.94 21.25
C ALA A 132 7.24 21.28 20.79
N SER A 133 7.32 20.75 19.56
CA SER A 133 8.56 20.22 18.98
C SER A 133 9.57 21.31 18.62
N ARG A 134 9.12 22.55 18.41
CA ARG A 134 9.98 23.74 18.23
C ARG A 134 10.49 24.28 19.58
N LEU A 135 9.62 24.35 20.60
CA LEU A 135 9.96 24.91 21.91
C LEU A 135 10.84 23.98 22.73
N ALA A 136 10.64 22.65 22.63
CA ALA A 136 11.45 21.63 23.29
C ALA A 136 12.74 21.31 22.51
N GLY A 137 13.29 22.29 21.77
CA GLY A 137 14.47 22.16 20.92
C GLY A 137 15.49 21.21 21.53
N ALA A 138 15.95 20.23 20.74
CA ALA A 138 16.82 19.15 21.16
C ALA A 138 17.84 19.67 22.18
N GLY A 139 17.64 19.31 23.45
CA GLY A 139 18.33 19.89 24.60
C GLY A 139 19.82 19.60 24.59
N ALA A 140 20.56 20.38 23.82
CA ALA A 140 22.02 20.34 23.68
C ALA A 140 22.63 21.68 24.08
N GLY A 141 22.12 22.31 25.15
CA GLY A 141 22.51 23.68 25.51
C GLY A 141 22.67 24.00 26.99
N LEU A 142 22.40 23.09 27.93
CA LEU A 142 22.46 23.42 29.38
C LEU A 142 23.03 22.31 30.28
N THR A 143 23.70 21.29 29.75
CA THR A 143 24.57 20.47 30.61
C THR A 143 25.90 21.19 30.73
N ASP A 144 25.87 22.08 31.70
CA ASP A 144 26.95 22.77 32.37
C ASP A 144 28.22 21.92 32.48
N ASN A 145 29.33 22.57 32.18
CA ASN A 145 30.66 22.04 32.26
C ASN A 145 31.28 22.70 33.49
N ASP A 146 31.02 22.11 34.66
CA ASP A 146 31.68 22.42 35.95
C ASP A 146 32.33 21.15 36.51
#